data_AF-A0A7V3BLC2-F1
#
_entry.id   AF-A0A7V3BLC2-F1
#
_cell.length_a   1.000
_cell.length_b   1.000
_cell.length_c   1.000
_cell.angle_alpha   90.00
_cell.angle_beta   90.00
_cell.angle_gamma   90.00
#
_symmetry.space_group_name_H-M   'P 1'
#
loop_
_entity.id
_entity.type
_entity.pdbx_description
1 polymer ?
#
loop_
_entity_poly.entity_id
_entity_poly.type
_entity_poly.pdbx_seq_one_letter_code
_entity_poly.pdbx_strand_id
1 'polypeptide(L)'
;MISTIILIAIVVGAGWYLWRRRGYRHTQAASPSPQGVAPETLALEAFAHGNTCLAEGRFEEAITAFHRARELDPKRPHVADRLAEVERRQQAAIRPPAGA
;
A
#
# COMPACT_ATOMS: atom_id res chain seq x y z
N MET A 1 27.86 1.32 -24.66
CA MET A 1 26.75 0.34 -24.63
C MET A 1 26.27 0.05 -23.20
N ILE A 2 27.15 -0.20 -22.24
CA ILE A 2 26.74 -0.45 -20.84
C ILE A 2 26.21 0.83 -20.16
N SER A 3 26.88 1.98 -20.35
CA SER A 3 26.42 3.25 -19.77
C SER A 3 25.04 3.70 -20.24
N THR A 4 24.67 3.38 -21.48
CA THR A 4 23.35 3.72 -22.02
C THR A 4 22.25 2.87 -21.38
N ILE A 5 22.54 1.60 -21.07
CA ILE A 5 21.59 0.70 -20.39
C ILE A 5 21.34 1.16 -18.94
N ILE A 6 22.40 1.57 -18.24
CA ILE A 6 22.29 2.04 -16.85
C ILE A 6 21.46 3.33 -16.77
N LEU A 7 21.67 4.28 -17.68
CA LEU A 7 20.89 5.52 -17.74
C LEU A 7 19.40 5.25 -17.98
N ILE A 8 19.08 4.32 -18.89
CA ILE A 8 17.68 3.93 -19.16
C ILE A 8 17.05 3.29 -17.92
N ALA A 9 17.76 2.40 -17.22
CA ALA A 9 17.26 1.74 -16.01
C ALA A 9 16.99 2.75 -14.87
N ILE A 10 17.83 3.76 -14.71
CA ILE A 10 17.65 4.81 -13.70
C ILE A 10 16.45 5.69 -14.03
N VAL A 11 16.27 6.08 -15.29
CA VAL A 11 15.13 6.91 -15.72
C VAL A 11 13.81 6.14 -15.59
N VAL A 12 13.79 4.86 -15.97
CA VAL A 12 12.62 4.00 -15.79
C VAL A 12 12.34 3.74 -14.32
N GLY A 13 13.37 3.46 -13.52
CA GLY A 13 13.25 3.24 -12.07
C GLY A 13 12.79 4.49 -11.33
N ALA A 14 13.31 5.67 -11.68
CA ALA A 14 12.90 6.94 -11.12
C ALA A 14 11.48 7.32 -11.58
N GLY A 15 11.13 7.04 -12.84
CA GLY A 15 9.77 7.18 -13.36
C GLY A 15 8.78 6.29 -12.62
N TRP A 16 9.10 5.00 -12.45
CA TRP A 16 8.32 4.05 -11.64
C TRP A 16 8.25 4.46 -10.17
N TYR A 17 9.36 4.91 -9.59
CA TYR A 17 9.43 5.34 -8.19
C TYR A 17 8.63 6.62 -7.96
N LEU A 18 8.72 7.59 -8.88
CA LEU A 18 7.94 8.82 -8.84
C LEU A 18 6.47 8.58 -9.21
N TRP A 19 6.16 7.63 -10.08
CA TRP A 19 4.78 7.21 -10.37
C TRP A 19 4.17 6.43 -9.20
N ARG A 20 4.95 5.57 -8.54
CA ARG A 20 4.60 4.91 -7.25
C ARG A 20 4.42 5.93 -6.13
N ARG A 21 5.15 7.06 -6.17
CA ARG A 21 5.07 8.15 -5.18
C ARG A 21 4.01 9.20 -5.50
N ARG A 22 3.59 9.35 -6.77
CA ARG A 22 2.72 10.45 -7.26
C ARG A 22 1.40 9.97 -7.92
N GLY A 23 1.25 8.68 -8.20
CA GLY A 23 0.13 8.05 -8.91
C GLY A 23 -1.12 7.74 -8.09
N TYR A 24 -1.46 8.57 -7.09
CA TYR A 24 -2.68 8.41 -6.27
C TYR A 24 -3.52 9.68 -6.13
N ARG A 25 -3.33 10.67 -7.02
CA ARG A 25 -4.14 11.91 -7.03
C ARG A 25 -4.94 12.14 -8.31
N HIS A 26 -4.85 11.27 -9.30
CA HIS A 26 -5.64 11.37 -10.52
C HIS A 26 -6.33 10.04 -10.79
N THR A 27 -7.64 10.11 -11.05
CA THR A 27 -8.58 9.04 -11.43
C THR A 27 -9.04 8.09 -10.34
N GLN A 28 -9.94 8.58 -9.47
CA GLN A 28 -11.32 8.07 -9.44
C GLN A 28 -12.28 9.25 -9.25
N ALA A 29 -12.45 10.03 -10.32
CA ALA A 29 -13.72 10.71 -10.51
C ALA A 29 -14.72 9.61 -10.87
N ALA A 30 -15.66 9.38 -9.96
CA ALA A 30 -16.99 8.79 -10.20
C ALA A 30 -17.17 8.00 -11.50
N SER A 31 -17.00 6.68 -11.43
CA SER A 31 -17.75 5.76 -12.27
C SER A 31 -18.68 4.96 -11.36
N PRO A 32 -19.99 5.25 -11.31
CA PRO A 32 -20.94 4.39 -10.62
C PRO A 32 -21.13 3.15 -11.50
N SER A 33 -20.30 2.13 -11.30
CA SER A 33 -20.50 0.83 -11.93
C SER A 33 -21.67 0.11 -11.23
N PRO A 34 -22.69 -0.34 -11.98
CA PRO A 34 -23.94 -0.89 -11.44
C PRO A 34 -23.79 -2.37 -11.09
N GLN A 35 -22.97 -2.71 -10.09
CA GLN A 35 -23.00 -4.01 -9.43
C GLN A 35 -23.04 -3.77 -7.92
N GLY A 36 -24.15 -4.14 -7.29
CA GLY A 36 -24.56 -3.77 -5.93
C GLY A 36 -23.74 -4.37 -4.78
N VAL A 37 -22.42 -4.26 -4.82
CA VAL A 37 -21.55 -4.36 -3.64
C VAL A 37 -20.98 -2.98 -3.40
N ALA A 38 -21.48 -2.32 -2.36
CA ALA A 38 -21.08 -0.97 -2.04
C ALA A 38 -19.54 -0.92 -1.86
N PRO A 39 -18.83 0.07 -2.45
CA PRO A 39 -17.36 0.16 -2.37
C PRO A 39 -16.83 0.21 -0.93
N GLU A 40 -17.67 0.65 0.01
CA GLU A 40 -17.44 0.56 1.46
C GLU A 40 -17.26 -0.88 1.98
N THR A 41 -18.02 -1.85 1.45
CA THR A 41 -17.94 -3.26 1.84
C THR A 41 -16.62 -3.87 1.37
N LEU A 42 -16.22 -3.56 0.12
CA LEU A 42 -14.93 -3.99 -0.43
C LEU A 42 -13.75 -3.35 0.32
N ALA A 43 -13.90 -2.08 0.73
CA ALA A 43 -12.89 -1.40 1.54
C ALA A 43 -12.76 -2.06 2.93
N LEU A 44 -13.88 -2.43 3.54
CA LEU A 44 -13.91 -3.12 4.83
C LEU A 44 -13.28 -4.50 4.75
N GLU A 45 -13.57 -5.26 3.70
CA GLU A 45 -12.99 -6.58 3.46
C GLU A 45 -11.47 -6.50 3.28
N ALA A 46 -10.99 -5.57 2.45
CA ALA A 46 -9.56 -5.32 2.28
C ALA A 46 -8.88 -4.90 3.59
N PHE A 47 -9.56 -4.08 4.41
CA PHE A 47 -9.07 -3.68 5.73
C PHE A 47 -8.99 -4.85 6.71
N ALA A 48 -10.01 -5.72 6.74
CA ALA A 48 -10.04 -6.92 7.58
C ALA A 48 -8.91 -7.87 7.17
N HIS A 49 -8.73 -8.11 5.88
CA HIS A 49 -7.64 -8.92 5.34
C HIS A 49 -6.27 -8.39 5.76
N GLY A 50 -6.04 -7.07 5.66
CA GLY A 50 -4.80 -6.45 6.10
C GLY A 50 -4.50 -6.65 7.60
N ASN A 51 -5.53 -6.61 8.45
CA ASN A 51 -5.37 -6.91 9.88
C ASN A 51 -5.00 -8.39 10.12
N THR A 52 -5.59 -9.32 9.38
CA THR A 52 -5.25 -10.74 9.45
C THR A 52 -3.80 -10.97 9.03
N CYS A 53 -3.37 -10.41 7.89
CA CYS A 53 -1.98 -10.49 7.45
C CYS A 53 -1.01 -9.88 8.46
N LEU A 54 -1.38 -8.76 9.11
CA LEU A 54 -0.58 -8.14 10.16
C LEU A 54 -0.44 -9.03 11.40
N ALA A 55 -1.50 -9.76 11.77
CA ALA A 55 -1.46 -10.73 12.86
C ALA A 55 -0.59 -11.95 12.51
N GLU A 56 -0.59 -12.37 11.25
CA GLU A 56 0.26 -13.45 10.73
C GLU A 56 1.73 -13.02 10.50
N GLY A 57 2.08 -11.74 10.70
CA GLY A 57 3.42 -11.20 10.45
C GLY A 57 3.77 -11.01 8.96
N ARG A 58 2.78 -11.13 8.07
CA ARG A 58 2.92 -10.93 6.62
C ARG A 58 2.81 -9.44 6.29
N PHE A 59 3.86 -8.69 6.64
CA PHE A 59 3.85 -7.22 6.57
C PHE A 59 3.60 -6.67 5.16
N GLU A 60 4.23 -7.24 4.13
CA GLU A 60 4.06 -6.79 2.73
C GLU A 60 2.62 -6.96 2.22
N GLU A 61 1.95 -8.04 2.62
CA GLU A 61 0.57 -8.32 2.23
C GLU A 61 -0.42 -7.45 3.01
N ALA A 62 -0.13 -7.21 4.29
CA ALA A 62 -0.87 -6.24 5.09
C ALA A 62 -0.82 -4.83 4.48
N ILE A 63 0.36 -4.37 4.06
CA ILE A 63 0.55 -3.08 3.38
C ILE A 63 -0.28 -3.03 2.10
N THR A 64 -0.21 -4.07 1.27
CA THR A 64 -0.96 -4.16 0.01
C THR A 64 -2.48 -4.10 0.25
N ALA A 65 -2.98 -4.83 1.24
CA ALA A 65 -4.39 -4.87 1.59
C ALA A 65 -4.88 -3.52 2.16
N PHE A 66 -4.09 -2.87 3.02
CA PHE A 66 -4.42 -1.53 3.52
C PHE A 66 -4.38 -0.46 2.43
N HIS A 67 -3.47 -0.57 1.46
CA HIS A 67 -3.48 0.32 0.29
C HIS A 67 -4.77 0.16 -0.52
N ARG A 68 -5.22 -1.07 -0.77
CA ARG A 68 -6.49 -1.34 -1.45
C ARG A 68 -7.70 -0.81 -0.67
N ALA A 69 -7.70 -0.95 0.67
CA ALA A 69 -8.74 -0.37 1.51
C ALA A 69 -8.80 1.16 1.38
N ARG A 70 -7.64 1.83 1.29
CA ARG A 70 -7.53 3.28 1.08
C ARG A 70 -7.91 3.72 -0.33
N GLU A 71 -7.70 2.88 -1.35
CA GLU A 71 -8.17 3.11 -2.73
C GLU A 71 -9.69 3.14 -2.80
N LEU A 72 -10.34 2.22 -2.08
CA LEU A 72 -11.79 2.03 -2.10
C LEU A 72 -12.52 3.02 -1.20
N ASP A 73 -11.94 3.36 -0.03
CA ASP A 73 -12.45 4.38 0.88
C ASP A 73 -11.32 5.30 1.38
N PRO A 74 -11.05 6.41 0.67
CA PRO A 74 -10.05 7.39 1.07
C PRO A 74 -10.40 8.16 2.34
N LYS A 75 -11.67 8.15 2.78
CA LYS A 75 -12.12 8.89 3.96
C LYS A 75 -11.95 8.11 5.26
N ARG A 76 -11.53 6.85 5.20
CA ARG A 76 -11.40 5.99 6.39
C ARG A 76 -10.15 6.38 7.20
N PRO A 77 -10.29 7.04 8.37
CA PRO A 77 -9.15 7.56 9.13
C PRO A 77 -8.24 6.45 9.69
N HIS A 78 -8.80 5.25 9.91
CA HIS A 78 -8.09 4.14 10.57
C HIS A 78 -7.08 3.40 9.70
N VAL A 79 -7.08 3.59 8.38
CA VAL A 79 -6.15 2.88 7.47
C VAL A 79 -4.72 3.41 7.60
N ALA A 80 -4.56 4.72 7.82
CA ALA A 80 -3.27 5.34 8.01
C ALA A 80 -2.59 4.89 9.32
N ASP A 81 -3.35 4.83 10.42
CA ASP A 81 -2.86 4.34 11.71
C ASP A 81 -2.39 2.88 11.62
N ARG A 82 -3.14 2.05 10.88
CA ARG A 82 -2.77 0.64 10.65
C ARG A 82 -1.50 0.50 9.81
N LEU A 83 -1.35 1.29 8.75
CA LEU A 83 -0.10 1.30 7.97
C LEU A 83 1.10 1.70 8.83
N ALA A 84 0.97 2.75 9.65
CA ALA A 84 2.03 3.18 10.56
C ALA A 84 2.40 2.09 11.59
N GLU A 85 1.42 1.34 12.10
CA GLU A 85 1.66 0.18 12.97
C GLU A 85 2.41 -0.94 12.23
N VAL A 86 2.00 -1.24 10.99
CA VAL A 86 2.65 -2.28 10.16
C VAL A 86 4.12 -1.93 9.93
N GLU A 87 4.40 -0.68 9.54
CA GLU A 87 5.76 -0.18 9.32
C GLU A 87 6.61 -0.28 10.60
N ARG A 88 6.05 0.09 11.76
CA ARG A 88 6.75 -0.04 13.05
C ARG A 88 7.10 -1.49 13.36
N ARG A 89 6.18 -2.43 13.14
CA ARG A 89 6.42 -3.86 13.38
C ARG A 89 7.42 -4.45 12.39
N GLN A 90 7.32 -4.10 11.11
CA GLN A 90 8.27 -4.52 10.10
C GLN A 90 9.68 -4.01 10.43
N GLN A 91 9.80 -2.74 10.84
CA GLN A 91 11.08 -2.16 11.23
C GLN A 91 11.66 -2.82 12.48
N ALA A 92 10.83 -3.17 13.48
CA ALA A 92 11.27 -3.90 14.67
C ALA A 92 11.70 -5.34 14.34
N ALA A 93 11.07 -5.99 13.37
CA ALA A 93 11.46 -7.31 12.90
C ALA A 93 12.80 -7.27 12.12
N ILE A 94 13.02 -6.22 11.32
CA ILE A 94 14.26 -6.03 10.53
C ILE A 94 15.42 -5.57 11.42
N ARG A 95 15.16 -4.69 12.39
CA ARG A 95 16.12 -4.24 13.40
C ARG A 95 15.68 -4.77 14.76
N PRO A 96 15.99 -6.05 15.09
CA PRO A 96 15.86 -6.49 16.46
C PRO A 96 16.69 -5.57 17.37
N PRO A 97 16.22 -5.26 18.59
CA PRO A 97 16.98 -4.42 19.51
C PRO A 97 18.36 -5.04 19.68
N ALA A 98 19.41 -4.23 19.52
CA ALA A 98 20.81 -4.64 19.55
C ALA A 98 21.31 -5.03 20.96
N GLY A 99 20.45 -5.64 21.78
CA GLY A 99 20.75 -6.03 23.15
C GLY A 99 19.79 -7.11 23.62
N ALA A 100 20.16 -8.37 23.36
CA ALA A 100 19.78 -9.55 24.12
C ALA A 100 21.02 -10.43 24.24
#